data_AF-A0A972MS03-F1
#
_entry.id   AF-A0A972MS03-F1
#
_cell.length_a   1.000
_cell.length_b   1.000
_cell.length_c   1.000
_cell.angle_alpha   90.00
_cell.angle_beta   90.00
_cell.angle_gamma   90.00
#
_symmetry.space_group_name_H-M   'P 1'
#
loop_
_entity.id
_entity.type
_entity.pdbx_description
1 polymer ?
#
loop_
_entity_poly.entity_id
_entity_poly.type
_entity_poly.pdbx_seq_one_letter_code
_entity_poly.pdbx_strand_id
1 'polypeptide(L)'
;MSTKKMTVEEAANYFNISKEAIHNRIRRGTLQSSVENGIKYVLISSMQSPKTPKVKKSTSAVDDRFHSYLQEQNKELQQKIEKLEDETRKLRAEKEQLLIEERIRIEQIYKEKDIQLNNILNAISSKFLLEAKPLEPEEHTYDVEIAQEEIIEEQAPKQDLISLNKYLKKQKISKQKREKIIKKIKKSKKTDERFFIKKEKIYIDIATYDYDDLF
;
A
#
# COMPACT_ATOMS: atom_id res chain seq x y z
N MET A 1 -37.24 1.39 43.88
CA MET A 1 -36.52 0.72 42.78
C MET A 1 -36.80 1.48 41.50
N SER A 2 -35.77 1.93 40.76
CA SER A 2 -35.98 2.67 39.51
C SER A 2 -36.22 1.67 38.37
N THR A 3 -37.45 1.58 37.89
CA THR A 3 -37.82 0.80 36.70
C THR A 3 -37.81 1.74 35.50
N LYS A 4 -36.88 1.51 34.57
CA LYS A 4 -36.81 2.28 33.33
C LYS A 4 -37.79 1.67 32.32
N LYS A 5 -38.81 2.43 31.94
CA LYS A 5 -39.71 2.10 30.84
C LYS A 5 -39.11 2.63 29.54
N MET A 6 -39.10 1.81 28.51
CA MET A 6 -38.64 2.19 27.18
C MET A 6 -39.45 1.48 26.10
N THR A 7 -39.52 2.05 24.91
CA THR A 7 -40.19 1.37 23.79
C THR A 7 -39.37 0.16 23.33
N VAL A 8 -39.97 -0.73 22.53
CA VAL A 8 -39.24 -1.87 21.93
C VAL A 8 -38.04 -1.40 21.09
N GLU A 9 -38.16 -0.25 20.44
CA GLU A 9 -37.12 0.33 19.60
C GLU A 9 -35.97 0.91 20.43
N GLU A 10 -36.28 1.65 21.50
CA GLU A 10 -35.29 2.12 22.45
C GLU A 10 -34.58 0.96 23.17
N ALA A 11 -35.31 -0.12 23.48
CA ALA A 11 -34.74 -1.32 24.08
C ALA A 11 -33.80 -2.06 23.13
N ALA A 12 -34.15 -2.14 21.84
CA ALA A 12 -33.30 -2.73 20.81
C ALA A 12 -31.96 -1.99 20.71
N ASN A 13 -32.01 -0.65 20.69
CA ASN A 13 -30.82 0.19 20.67
C ASN A 13 -30.02 0.09 21.98
N TYR A 14 -30.69 0.05 23.13
CA TYR A 14 -30.05 -0.07 24.45
C TYR A 14 -29.28 -1.39 24.62
N PHE A 15 -29.80 -2.50 24.10
CA PHE A 15 -29.17 -3.82 24.18
C PHE A 15 -28.35 -4.21 22.95
N ASN A 16 -28.28 -3.32 21.94
CA ASN A 16 -27.63 -3.56 20.65
C ASN A 16 -28.07 -4.88 19.98
N ILE A 17 -29.38 -5.16 20.01
CA ILE A 17 -30.01 -6.35 19.42
C ILE A 17 -31.23 -5.95 18.59
N SER A 18 -31.67 -6.84 17.69
CA SER A 18 -32.80 -6.54 16.81
C SER A 18 -34.13 -6.39 17.58
N LYS A 19 -35.07 -5.61 17.00
CA LYS A 19 -36.45 -5.47 17.52
C LYS A 19 -37.11 -6.86 17.68
N GLU A 20 -36.81 -7.78 16.78
CA GLU A 20 -37.30 -9.17 16.85
C GLU A 20 -36.67 -9.97 17.99
N ALA A 21 -35.40 -9.76 18.32
CA ALA A 21 -34.76 -10.37 19.47
C ALA A 21 -35.43 -9.91 20.79
N ILE A 22 -35.81 -8.64 20.90
CA ILE A 22 -36.58 -8.11 22.03
C ILE A 22 -37.96 -8.78 22.10
N HIS A 23 -38.70 -8.86 20.98
CA HIS A 23 -39.98 -9.57 20.92
C HIS A 23 -39.84 -11.05 21.32
N ASN A 24 -38.78 -11.72 20.91
CA ASN A 24 -38.50 -13.11 21.26
C ASN A 24 -38.23 -13.29 22.75
N ARG A 25 -37.53 -12.35 23.37
CA ARG A 25 -37.29 -12.37 24.81
C ARG A 25 -38.55 -12.09 25.63
N ILE A 26 -39.42 -11.19 25.15
CA ILE A 26 -40.75 -10.95 25.75
C ILE A 26 -41.60 -12.22 25.63
N ARG A 27 -41.65 -12.86 24.45
CA ARG A 27 -42.36 -14.14 24.24
C ARG A 27 -41.84 -15.26 25.16
N ARG A 28 -40.53 -15.29 25.42
CA ARG A 28 -39.88 -16.26 26.32
C ARG A 28 -40.00 -15.90 27.81
N GLY A 29 -40.58 -14.75 28.16
CA GLY A 29 -40.71 -14.28 29.55
C GLY A 29 -39.40 -13.85 30.21
N THR A 30 -38.32 -13.67 29.45
CA THR A 30 -37.02 -13.16 29.96
C THR A 30 -36.99 -11.63 30.07
N LEU A 31 -37.88 -10.93 29.38
CA LEU A 31 -38.12 -9.50 29.50
C LEU A 31 -39.59 -9.24 29.82
N GLN A 32 -39.85 -8.36 30.80
CA GLN A 32 -41.20 -7.95 31.17
C GLN A 32 -41.66 -6.81 30.25
N SER A 33 -42.91 -6.88 29.79
CA SER A 33 -43.52 -5.84 28.96
C SER A 33 -44.84 -5.35 29.56
N SER A 34 -45.10 -4.04 29.51
CA SER A 34 -46.39 -3.43 29.83
C SER A 34 -46.99 -2.78 28.58
N VAL A 35 -48.30 -2.94 28.37
CA VAL A 35 -49.02 -2.25 27.29
C VAL A 35 -49.73 -1.04 27.90
N GLU A 36 -49.33 0.16 27.50
CA GLU A 36 -49.99 1.41 27.89
C GLU A 36 -50.42 2.13 26.60
N ASN A 37 -51.70 2.51 26.50
CA ASN A 37 -52.27 3.22 25.35
C ASN A 37 -52.00 2.57 23.98
N GLY A 38 -51.99 1.24 23.90
CA GLY A 38 -51.74 0.48 22.66
C GLY A 38 -50.27 0.36 22.25
N ILE A 39 -49.35 0.98 22.98
CA ILE A 39 -47.90 0.88 22.73
C ILE A 39 -47.27 -0.11 23.74
N LYS A 40 -46.45 -1.03 23.23
CA LYS A 40 -45.71 -2.00 24.05
C LYS A 40 -44.43 -1.36 24.60
N TYR A 41 -44.33 -1.30 25.92
CA TYR A 41 -43.14 -0.85 26.64
C TYR A 41 -42.42 -2.04 27.28
N VAL A 42 -41.09 -1.98 27.29
CA VAL A 42 -40.21 -2.92 27.96
C VAL A 42 -39.80 -2.34 29.30
N LEU A 43 -40.00 -3.12 30.37
CA LEU A 43 -39.65 -2.76 31.73
C LEU A 43 -38.25 -3.29 32.03
N ILE A 44 -37.27 -2.39 32.17
CA ILE A 44 -35.93 -2.74 32.61
C ILE A 44 -35.76 -2.31 34.06
N SER A 45 -35.67 -3.29 34.96
CA SER A 45 -35.20 -3.04 36.32
C SER A 45 -33.68 -2.92 36.31
N SER A 46 -33.11 -1.90 36.95
CA SER A 46 -31.65 -1.65 36.98
C SER A 46 -30.83 -2.79 37.61
N MET A 47 -31.47 -3.79 38.21
CA MET A 47 -30.83 -5.03 38.71
C MET A 47 -31.05 -6.26 37.81
N GLN A 48 -31.66 -6.09 36.64
CA GLN A 48 -31.82 -7.14 35.65
C GLN A 48 -30.87 -6.86 34.49
N SER A 49 -29.59 -7.18 34.69
CA SER A 49 -28.82 -7.72 33.57
C SER A 49 -29.66 -8.86 32.96
N PRO A 50 -29.64 -9.05 31.62
CA PRO A 50 -30.48 -10.05 30.98
C PRO A 50 -30.20 -11.39 31.66
N LYS A 51 -31.10 -11.81 32.55
CA LYS A 51 -30.96 -13.08 33.26
C LYS A 51 -31.05 -14.11 32.16
N THR A 52 -29.91 -14.70 31.83
CA THR A 52 -29.88 -15.97 31.14
C THR A 52 -30.91 -16.85 31.85
N PRO A 53 -31.83 -17.50 31.12
CA PRO A 53 -32.80 -18.36 31.75
C PRO A 53 -32.01 -19.30 32.66
N LYS A 54 -32.36 -19.37 33.95
CA LYS A 54 -31.76 -20.33 34.88
C LYS A 54 -32.00 -21.69 34.26
N VAL A 55 -30.98 -22.20 33.58
CA VAL A 55 -30.96 -23.55 33.05
C VAL A 55 -31.16 -24.42 34.28
N LYS A 56 -32.29 -25.13 34.32
CA LYS A 56 -32.52 -26.18 35.31
C LYS A 56 -31.26 -27.04 35.25
N LYS A 57 -30.50 -27.12 36.36
CA LYS A 57 -29.22 -27.86 36.43
C LYS A 57 -29.39 -29.19 35.68
N SER A 58 -28.85 -29.26 34.48
CA SER A 58 -28.75 -30.50 33.74
C SER A 58 -27.83 -31.41 34.54
N THR A 59 -28.19 -32.68 34.59
CA THR A 59 -27.35 -33.76 35.09
C THR A 59 -25.92 -33.58 34.59
N SER A 60 -24.92 -33.53 35.48
CA SER A 60 -23.51 -33.20 35.19
C SER A 60 -22.91 -33.94 33.98
N ALA A 61 -23.40 -35.15 33.68
CA ALA A 61 -22.99 -35.94 32.52
C ALA A 61 -23.27 -35.29 31.16
N VAL A 62 -24.29 -34.42 31.04
CA VAL A 62 -24.60 -33.69 29.80
C VAL A 62 -23.66 -32.50 29.63
N ASP A 63 -23.31 -31.84 30.73
CA ASP A 63 -22.35 -30.73 30.74
C ASP A 63 -20.94 -31.24 30.39
N ASP A 64 -20.53 -32.41 30.92
CA ASP A 64 -19.24 -33.02 30.60
C ASP A 64 -19.13 -33.41 29.11
N ARG A 65 -20.18 -34.00 28.51
CA ARG A 65 -20.21 -34.30 27.07
C ARG A 65 -20.12 -33.02 26.23
N PHE A 66 -20.82 -31.97 26.65
CA PHE A 66 -20.79 -30.69 25.95
C PHE A 66 -19.39 -30.05 26.04
N HIS A 67 -18.74 -30.11 27.21
CA HIS A 67 -17.38 -29.65 27.38
C HIS A 67 -16.38 -30.43 26.54
N SER A 68 -16.47 -31.76 26.48
CA SER A 68 -15.63 -32.59 25.63
C SER A 68 -15.80 -32.28 24.14
N TYR A 69 -17.04 -32.07 23.69
CA TYR A 69 -17.31 -31.66 22.30
C TYR A 69 -16.70 -30.28 21.98
N LEU A 70 -16.82 -29.31 22.90
CA LEU A 70 -16.17 -28.01 22.71
C LEU A 70 -14.65 -28.09 22.70
N GLN A 71 -14.05 -28.96 23.52
CA GLN A 71 -12.61 -29.19 23.51
C GLN A 71 -12.15 -29.81 22.18
N GLU A 72 -12.89 -30.77 21.65
CA GLU A 72 -12.64 -31.39 20.35
C GLU A 72 -12.72 -30.37 19.21
N GLN A 73 -13.80 -29.57 19.18
CA GLN A 73 -13.96 -28.50 18.19
C GLN A 73 -12.84 -27.46 18.28
N ASN A 74 -12.42 -27.06 19.48
CA ASN A 74 -11.29 -26.15 19.65
C ASN A 74 -9.99 -26.77 19.12
N LYS A 75 -9.78 -28.06 19.34
CA LYS A 75 -8.59 -28.77 18.84
C LYS A 75 -8.61 -28.87 17.31
N GLU A 76 -9.75 -29.17 16.69
CA GLU A 76 -9.90 -29.16 15.23
C GLU A 76 -9.62 -27.78 14.64
N LEU A 77 -10.15 -26.73 15.28
CA LEU A 77 -9.90 -25.34 14.87
C LEU A 77 -8.42 -24.97 14.98
N GLN A 78 -7.75 -25.36 16.07
CA GLN A 78 -6.31 -25.15 16.23
C GLN A 78 -5.50 -25.85 15.14
N GLN A 79 -5.81 -27.12 14.83
CA GLN A 79 -5.15 -27.85 13.75
C GLN A 79 -5.37 -27.19 12.38
N LYS A 80 -6.57 -26.65 12.14
CA LYS A 80 -6.86 -25.93 10.90
C LYS A 80 -6.08 -24.62 10.81
N ILE A 81 -5.94 -23.89 11.91
CA ILE A 81 -5.11 -22.69 12.00
C ILE A 81 -3.65 -23.04 11.70
N GLU A 82 -3.10 -24.08 12.35
CA GLU A 82 -1.73 -24.53 12.13
C GLU A 82 -1.47 -24.87 10.65
N LYS A 83 -2.36 -25.64 10.01
CA LYS A 83 -2.28 -25.94 8.58
C LYS A 83 -2.30 -24.69 7.70
N LEU A 84 -3.20 -23.75 7.98
CA LEU A 84 -3.30 -22.50 7.22
C LEU A 84 -2.06 -21.62 7.40
N GLU A 85 -1.49 -21.59 8.60
CA GLU A 85 -0.24 -20.88 8.87
C GLU A 85 0.93 -21.50 8.11
N ASP A 86 1.02 -22.83 8.07
CA ASP A 86 2.05 -23.55 7.32
C ASP A 86 1.91 -23.34 5.81
N GLU A 87 0.70 -23.43 5.26
CA GLU A 87 0.42 -23.12 3.86
C GLU A 87 0.79 -21.67 3.53
N THR A 88 0.46 -20.72 4.41
CA THR A 88 0.82 -19.31 4.24
C THR A 88 2.33 -19.09 4.26
N ARG A 89 3.06 -19.79 5.13
CA ARG A 89 4.53 -19.74 5.18
C ARG A 89 5.15 -20.32 3.90
N LYS A 90 4.66 -21.46 3.43
CA LYS A 90 5.10 -22.07 2.16
C LYS A 90 4.85 -21.14 0.97
N LEU A 91 3.65 -20.56 0.88
CA LEU A 91 3.29 -19.66 -0.21
C LEU A 91 4.14 -18.38 -0.21
N ARG A 92 4.49 -17.86 0.98
CA ARG A 92 5.46 -16.76 1.07
C ARG A 92 6.84 -17.16 0.57
N ALA A 93 7.35 -18.31 0.99
CA ALA A 93 8.66 -18.80 0.58
C ALA A 93 8.73 -19.04 -0.94
N GLU A 94 7.69 -19.64 -1.53
CA GLU A 94 7.57 -19.84 -2.97
C GLU A 94 7.52 -18.51 -3.73
N LYS A 95 6.77 -17.54 -3.23
CA LYS A 95 6.73 -16.19 -3.81
C LYS A 95 8.11 -15.53 -3.79
N GLU A 96 8.83 -15.60 -2.66
CA GLU A 96 10.17 -15.03 -2.55
C GLU A 96 11.16 -15.72 -3.50
N GLN A 97 11.09 -17.03 -3.63
CA GLN A 97 11.87 -17.79 -4.61
C GLN A 97 11.57 -17.34 -6.04
N LEU A 98 10.30 -17.24 -6.42
CA LEU A 98 9.89 -16.78 -7.75
C LEU A 98 10.41 -15.37 -8.04
N LEU A 99 10.31 -14.45 -7.07
CA LEU A 99 10.84 -13.08 -7.23
C LEU A 99 12.36 -13.06 -7.45
N ILE A 100 13.10 -13.92 -6.73
CA ILE A 100 14.54 -14.06 -6.90
C ILE A 100 14.85 -14.64 -8.29
N GLU A 101 14.13 -15.67 -8.72
CA GLU A 101 14.30 -16.29 -10.04
C GLU A 101 14.00 -15.30 -11.17
N GLU A 102 12.92 -14.53 -11.07
CA GLU A 102 12.59 -13.48 -12.05
C GLU A 102 13.68 -12.42 -12.12
N ARG A 103 14.19 -11.96 -10.96
CA ARG A 103 15.28 -10.98 -10.92
C ARG A 103 16.53 -11.51 -11.62
N ILE A 104 16.94 -12.74 -11.32
CA ILE A 104 18.10 -13.38 -11.95
C ILE A 104 17.87 -13.53 -13.46
N ARG A 105 16.68 -13.96 -13.87
CA ARG A 105 16.32 -14.12 -15.28
C ARG A 105 16.40 -12.79 -16.03
N ILE A 106 15.88 -11.71 -15.44
CA ILE A 106 15.95 -10.37 -16.02
C ILE A 106 17.40 -9.91 -16.15
N GLU A 107 18.21 -10.11 -15.11
CA GLU A 107 19.64 -9.78 -15.12
C GLU A 107 20.39 -10.53 -16.24
N GLN A 108 20.11 -11.81 -16.42
CA GLN A 108 20.67 -12.62 -17.51
C GLN A 108 20.27 -12.08 -18.87
N ILE A 109 18.99 -11.76 -19.07
CA ILE A 109 18.49 -11.18 -20.34
C ILE A 109 19.22 -9.88 -20.64
N TYR A 110 19.38 -8.98 -19.66
CA TYR A 110 20.10 -7.73 -19.89
C TYR A 110 21.56 -7.96 -20.25
N LYS A 111 22.27 -8.86 -19.55
CA LYS A 111 23.65 -9.23 -19.88
C LYS A 111 23.77 -9.80 -21.30
N GLU A 112 22.86 -10.70 -21.70
CA GLU A 112 22.83 -11.27 -23.04
C GLU A 112 22.55 -10.19 -24.10
N LYS A 113 21.63 -9.25 -23.82
CA LYS A 113 21.33 -8.14 -24.71
C LYS A 113 22.51 -7.19 -24.87
N ASP A 114 23.23 -6.90 -23.80
CA ASP A 114 24.44 -6.07 -23.86
C ASP A 114 25.54 -6.74 -24.68
N ILE A 115 25.74 -8.04 -24.52
CA ILE A 115 26.67 -8.81 -25.36
C ILE A 115 26.24 -8.77 -26.82
N GLN A 116 24.95 -8.96 -27.12
CA GLN A 116 24.41 -8.87 -28.48
C GLN A 116 24.64 -7.47 -29.09
N LEU A 117 24.36 -6.40 -28.34
CA LEU A 117 24.58 -5.03 -28.80
C LEU A 117 26.05 -4.73 -29.03
N ASN A 118 26.94 -5.16 -28.13
CA ASN A 118 28.38 -5.00 -28.30
C ASN A 118 28.89 -5.74 -29.54
N ASN A 119 28.42 -6.97 -29.78
CA ASN A 119 28.76 -7.72 -30.98
C ASN A 119 28.29 -7.02 -32.27
N ILE A 120 27.07 -6.45 -32.27
CA ILE A 120 26.55 -5.67 -33.40
C ILE A 120 27.38 -4.39 -33.60
N LEU A 121 27.71 -3.65 -32.54
CA LEU A 121 28.54 -2.46 -32.61
C LEU A 121 29.93 -2.77 -33.16
N ASN A 122 30.56 -3.87 -32.71
CA ASN A 122 31.85 -4.31 -33.23
C ASN A 122 31.78 -4.77 -34.70
N ALA A 123 30.68 -5.40 -35.11
CA ALA A 123 30.45 -5.76 -36.52
C ALA A 123 30.22 -4.52 -37.40
N ILE A 124 29.54 -3.49 -36.89
CA ILE A 124 29.33 -2.23 -37.60
C ILE A 124 30.65 -1.44 -37.65
N SER A 125 31.38 -1.32 -36.55
CA SER A 125 32.65 -0.58 -36.50
C SER A 125 33.69 -1.23 -37.41
N SER A 126 33.79 -2.57 -37.43
CA SER A 126 34.65 -3.27 -38.38
C SER A 126 34.23 -3.06 -39.84
N LYS A 127 32.93 -3.08 -40.15
CA LYS A 127 32.43 -2.76 -41.52
C LYS A 127 32.74 -1.32 -41.92
N PHE A 128 32.49 -0.35 -41.03
CA PHE A 128 32.82 1.05 -41.27
C PHE A 128 34.33 1.27 -41.43
N LEU A 129 35.16 0.59 -40.65
CA LEU A 129 36.62 0.67 -40.76
C LEU A 129 37.12 0.06 -42.08
N LEU A 130 36.44 -0.98 -42.58
CA LEU A 130 36.73 -1.60 -43.89
C LEU A 130 36.19 -0.80 -45.08
N GLU A 131 35.05 -0.11 -44.93
CA GLU A 131 34.47 0.80 -45.94
C GLU A 131 35.14 2.18 -45.95
N ALA A 132 35.76 2.59 -44.83
CA ALA A 132 36.63 3.75 -44.77
C ALA A 132 37.92 3.45 -45.56
N LYS A 133 37.89 3.78 -46.85
CA LYS A 133 39.10 4.07 -47.64
C LYS A 133 40.01 4.98 -46.81
N PRO A 134 41.35 4.81 -46.81
CA PRO A 134 42.24 5.65 -46.00
C PRO A 134 42.15 7.09 -46.52
N LEU A 135 41.27 7.87 -45.91
CA LEU A 135 41.30 9.30 -45.90
C LEU A 135 42.17 9.67 -44.70
N GLU A 136 43.13 10.53 -44.98
CA GLU A 136 44.12 11.08 -44.04
C GLU A 136 43.50 11.48 -42.69
N PRO A 137 44.29 11.45 -41.60
CA PRO A 137 43.78 11.57 -40.24
C PRO A 137 43.26 12.98 -39.97
N GLU A 138 41.96 13.19 -40.12
CA GLU A 138 41.27 14.29 -39.44
C GLU A 138 40.94 13.83 -38.02
N GLU A 139 41.74 14.28 -37.05
CA GLU A 139 41.51 14.10 -35.62
C GLU A 139 40.23 14.84 -35.19
N HIS A 140 39.09 14.19 -35.37
CA HIS A 140 37.88 14.53 -34.63
C HIS A 140 37.63 13.42 -33.61
N THR A 141 38.43 13.43 -32.55
CA THR A 141 38.14 12.71 -31.31
C THR A 141 36.89 13.35 -30.69
N TYR A 142 35.72 12.76 -30.94
CA TYR A 142 34.54 13.03 -30.13
C TYR A 142 34.77 12.35 -28.78
N ASP A 143 35.22 13.13 -27.78
CA ASP A 143 35.25 12.68 -26.40
C ASP A 143 33.82 12.44 -25.93
N VAL A 144 33.35 11.21 -26.08
CA VAL A 144 32.14 10.72 -25.42
C VAL A 144 32.52 10.46 -23.98
N GLU A 145 32.34 11.46 -23.12
CA GLU A 145 32.30 11.27 -21.68
C GLU A 145 31.12 10.34 -21.34
N ILE A 146 31.39 9.03 -21.26
CA ILE A 146 30.46 8.07 -20.68
C ILE A 146 30.45 8.34 -19.18
N ALA A 147 29.56 9.25 -18.75
CA ALA A 147 29.20 9.36 -17.35
C ALA A 147 28.60 8.01 -16.94
N GLN A 148 29.36 7.22 -16.16
CA GLN A 148 28.82 6.09 -15.43
C GLN A 148 27.75 6.63 -14.46
N GLU A 149 26.50 6.65 -14.91
CA GLU A 149 25.38 6.84 -14.01
C GLU A 149 25.26 5.56 -13.19
N GLU A 150 25.79 5.59 -11.96
CA GLU A 150 25.45 4.62 -10.93
C GLU A 150 23.92 4.53 -10.85
N ILE A 151 23.38 3.37 -11.23
CA ILE A 151 21.96 3.04 -11.11
C ILE A 151 21.67 2.91 -9.62
N ILE A 152 21.22 4.00 -9.01
CA ILE A 152 20.68 3.99 -7.66
C ILE A 152 19.24 3.49 -7.76
N GLU A 153 19.01 2.26 -7.31
CA GLU A 153 17.68 1.73 -6.99
C GLU A 153 17.04 2.60 -5.91
N GLU A 154 16.15 3.52 -6.28
CA GLU A 154 15.26 4.20 -5.33
C GLU A 154 13.80 3.97 -5.76
N GLN A 155 13.12 3.19 -4.94
CA GLN A 155 11.68 2.99 -4.97
C GLN A 155 10.97 4.32 -4.63
N ALA A 156 10.30 4.94 -5.61
CA ALA A 156 9.26 5.96 -5.41
C ALA A 156 8.56 6.27 -6.75
N PRO A 157 7.27 6.65 -6.75
CA PRO A 157 6.45 6.74 -7.95
C PRO A 157 7.00 7.77 -8.94
N LYS A 158 6.89 7.43 -10.22
CA LYS A 158 7.20 8.27 -11.39
C LYS A 158 6.48 9.63 -11.29
N GLN A 159 7.12 10.61 -10.69
CA GLN A 159 6.92 12.01 -11.01
C GLN A 159 8.05 12.36 -11.96
N ASP A 160 7.75 12.89 -13.14
CA ASP A 160 8.72 13.25 -14.18
C ASP A 160 9.56 14.46 -13.75
N LEU A 161 10.39 14.24 -12.73
CA LEU A 161 11.22 15.27 -12.12
C LEU A 161 12.39 15.56 -13.06
N ILE A 162 12.35 16.71 -13.73
CA ILE A 162 13.41 17.15 -14.63
C ILE A 162 14.33 18.10 -13.87
N SER A 163 15.65 17.99 -14.08
CA SER A 163 16.57 18.97 -13.51
C SER A 163 16.33 20.36 -14.12
N LEU A 164 16.26 21.38 -13.26
CA LEU A 164 16.02 22.76 -13.68
C LEU A 164 17.04 23.20 -14.74
N ASN A 165 18.30 22.81 -14.59
CA ASN A 165 19.34 23.05 -15.58
C ASN A 165 18.97 22.51 -16.97
N LYS A 166 18.51 21.25 -17.06
CA LYS A 166 18.11 20.60 -18.31
C LYS A 166 16.91 21.30 -18.96
N TYR A 167 15.93 21.72 -18.15
CA TYR A 167 14.78 22.49 -18.62
C TYR A 167 15.19 23.85 -19.20
N LEU A 168 16.02 24.62 -18.47
CA LEU A 168 16.55 25.90 -18.96
C LEU A 168 17.46 25.73 -20.20
N LYS A 169 18.06 24.55 -20.41
CA LYS A 169 18.77 24.20 -21.66
C LYS A 169 17.82 24.08 -22.84
N LYS A 170 16.71 23.36 -22.65
CA LYS A 170 15.68 23.15 -23.67
C LYS A 170 15.05 24.47 -24.13
N GLN A 171 14.86 25.41 -23.21
CA GLN A 171 14.33 26.75 -23.47
C GLN A 171 15.36 27.75 -24.04
N LYS A 172 16.54 27.28 -24.49
CA LYS A 172 17.58 28.09 -25.18
C LYS A 172 18.08 29.35 -24.42
N ILE A 173 18.00 29.38 -23.09
CA ILE A 173 18.51 30.52 -22.31
C ILE A 173 20.05 30.58 -22.33
N SER A 174 20.66 31.77 -22.35
CA SER A 174 22.12 31.91 -22.20
C SER A 174 22.66 31.42 -20.84
N LYS A 175 23.86 30.83 -20.82
CA LYS A 175 24.54 30.30 -19.61
C LYS A 175 24.55 31.30 -18.44
N GLN A 176 24.82 32.57 -18.73
CA GLN A 176 24.86 33.64 -17.71
C GLN A 176 23.48 33.90 -17.06
N LYS A 177 22.39 33.84 -17.83
CA LYS A 177 21.03 34.01 -17.32
C LYS A 177 20.60 32.80 -16.49
N ARG A 178 20.96 31.57 -16.90
CA ARG A 178 20.69 30.34 -16.14
C ARG A 178 21.30 30.37 -14.74
N GLU A 179 22.57 30.79 -14.64
CA GLU A 179 23.25 30.92 -13.35
C GLU A 179 22.59 31.96 -12.44
N LYS A 180 22.10 33.08 -13.00
CA LYS A 180 21.35 34.09 -12.23
C LYS A 180 20.03 33.51 -11.68
N ILE A 181 19.27 32.76 -12.48
CA ILE A 181 18.01 32.12 -12.07
C ILE A 181 18.28 31.09 -10.96
N ILE A 182 19.26 30.22 -11.14
CA ILE A 182 19.65 29.22 -10.14
C ILE A 182 20.12 29.88 -8.85
N LYS A 183 20.90 30.96 -8.93
CA LYS A 183 21.33 31.73 -7.74
C LYS A 183 20.13 32.39 -7.03
N LYS A 184 19.14 32.91 -7.76
CA LYS A 184 17.91 33.47 -7.18
C LYS A 184 17.10 32.40 -6.44
N ILE A 185 16.87 31.24 -7.06
CA ILE A 185 16.13 30.13 -6.46
C ILE A 185 16.90 29.55 -5.26
N LYS A 186 18.23 29.42 -5.34
CA LYS A 186 19.08 29.02 -4.20
C LYS A 186 19.03 30.02 -3.04
N LYS A 187 18.79 31.30 -3.29
CA LYS A 187 18.62 32.33 -2.25
C LYS A 187 17.21 32.28 -1.64
N SER A 188 16.19 31.96 -2.45
CA SER A 188 14.78 31.83 -2.03
C SER A 188 14.44 30.45 -1.42
N LYS A 189 15.44 29.73 -0.91
CA LYS A 189 15.49 28.28 -0.62
C LYS A 189 14.43 27.69 0.32
N LYS A 190 13.42 28.45 0.76
CA LYS A 190 12.43 28.02 1.77
C LYS A 190 10.98 28.40 1.47
N THR A 191 10.68 29.07 0.36
CA THR A 191 9.35 29.69 0.18
C THR A 191 8.51 29.11 -0.94
N ASP A 192 9.07 28.26 -1.80
CA ASP A 192 8.38 27.88 -3.03
C ASP A 192 8.35 26.36 -3.20
N GLU A 193 7.15 25.78 -3.09
CA GLU A 193 6.88 24.33 -3.14
C GLU A 193 7.16 23.74 -4.53
N ARG A 194 7.35 24.59 -5.55
CA ARG A 194 7.59 24.19 -6.95
C ARG A 194 9.00 23.67 -7.23
N PHE A 195 9.94 23.83 -6.30
CA PHE A 195 11.35 23.46 -6.49
C PHE A 195 11.81 22.41 -5.48
N PHE A 196 12.26 21.26 -5.99
CA PHE A 196 12.79 20.17 -5.17
C PHE A 196 14.32 20.20 -5.17
N ILE A 197 14.91 20.26 -3.98
CA ILE A 197 16.37 20.26 -3.83
C ILE A 197 16.83 18.88 -3.39
N LYS A 198 17.54 18.16 -4.27
CA LYS A 198 18.13 16.85 -3.98
C LYS A 198 19.61 16.88 -4.32
N LYS A 199 20.48 16.52 -3.35
CA LYS A 199 21.95 16.47 -3.53
C LYS A 199 22.53 17.73 -4.22
N GLU A 200 22.18 18.91 -3.70
CA GLU A 200 22.58 20.25 -4.22
C GLU A 200 22.10 20.66 -5.62
N LYS A 201 21.38 19.78 -6.31
CA LYS A 201 20.75 20.04 -7.61
C LYS A 201 19.26 20.36 -7.42
N ILE A 202 18.73 21.21 -8.30
CA ILE A 202 17.33 21.66 -8.28
C ILE A 202 16.56 20.91 -9.35
N TYR A 203 15.43 20.37 -8.96
CA TYR A 203 14.49 19.64 -9.81
C TYR A 203 13.14 20.35 -9.81
N ILE A 204 12.45 20.24 -10.94
CA ILE A 204 11.13 20.81 -11.18
C ILE A 204 10.20 19.73 -11.72
N ASP A 205 8.91 19.89 -11.45
CA ASP A 205 7.87 19.02 -11.95
C ASP A 205 7.03 19.75 -12.99
N ILE A 206 7.25 19.41 -14.25
CA ILE A 206 6.61 20.06 -15.40
C ILE A 206 5.14 19.63 -15.54
N ALA A 207 4.74 18.53 -14.90
CA ALA A 207 3.37 18.04 -14.98
C ALA A 207 2.42 18.82 -14.07
N THR A 208 2.93 19.35 -12.95
CA THR A 208 2.11 19.99 -11.90
C THR A 208 2.17 21.52 -11.92
N TYR A 209 3.27 22.11 -12.39
CA TYR A 209 3.47 23.56 -12.32
C TYR A 209 3.95 24.15 -13.66
N ASP A 210 3.49 25.38 -13.92
CA ASP A 210 4.02 26.23 -14.98
C ASP A 210 5.19 27.07 -14.44
N TYR A 211 6.21 27.26 -15.29
CA TYR A 211 7.47 27.91 -14.96
C TYR A 211 7.87 29.01 -15.96
N ASP A 212 6.93 29.43 -16.81
CA ASP A 212 7.13 30.53 -17.77
C ASP A 212 7.47 31.87 -17.07
N ASP A 213 7.18 31.99 -15.77
CA ASP A 213 7.52 33.14 -14.92
C ASP A 213 9.02 33.27 -14.59
N LEU A 214 9.82 32.24 -14.86
CA LEU A 214 11.26 32.24 -14.56
C LEU A 214 12.15 32.91 -15.61
N PHE A 215 11.58 33.31 -16.75
CA PHE A 215 12.32 33.71 -17.97
C PHE A 215 12.40 35.23 -18.19
#